data_AF-A0A5C8P8A6-F1
#
_entry.id   AF-A0A5C8P8A6-F1
#
_cell.length_a   1.000
_cell.length_b   1.000
_cell.length_c   1.000
_cell.angle_alpha   90.00
_cell.angle_beta   90.00
_cell.angle_gamma   90.00
#
_symmetry.space_group_name_H-M   'P 1'
#
loop_
_entity.id
_entity.type
_entity.pdbx_description
1 polymer ?
#
loop_
_entity_poly.entity_id
_entity_poly.type
_entity_poly.pdbx_seq_one_letter_code
_entity_poly.pdbx_strand_id
1 'polypeptide(L)'
;MKYDDYVAAAQAAAALFEKGELAQALARFESLATSDISAIDKARMLNNVAIVLDRLGRAPDALRAYDRAIALEWPLSRGESIERKAVFLADKGDAVAALVLYEDLVTRSYATEDDKHRYQARIAALKQR
;
A
#
# COMPACT_ATOMS: atom_id res chain seq x y z
N MET A 1 -16.36 14.43 -2.69
CA MET A 1 -15.43 15.41 -2.11
C MET A 1 -14.77 16.15 -3.26
N LYS A 2 -14.58 17.47 -3.17
CA LYS A 2 -13.90 18.23 -4.24
C LYS A 2 -12.40 17.91 -4.26
N TYR A 3 -11.77 18.09 -5.42
CA TYR A 3 -10.35 17.80 -5.60
C TYR A 3 -9.46 18.58 -4.60
N ASP A 4 -9.69 19.88 -4.44
CA ASP A 4 -8.88 20.70 -3.53
C ASP A 4 -9.04 20.27 -2.06
N ASP A 5 -10.27 19.92 -1.66
CA ASP A 5 -10.56 19.41 -0.31
C ASP A 5 -9.82 18.09 -0.06
N TYR A 6 -9.81 17.18 -1.05
CA TYR A 6 -9.07 15.92 -1.00
C TYR A 6 -7.56 16.15 -0.84
N VAL A 7 -6.98 16.98 -1.72
CA VAL A 7 -5.54 17.22 -1.72
C VAL A 7 -5.11 17.85 -0.40
N ALA A 8 -5.83 18.86 0.07
CA ALA A 8 -5.54 19.51 1.35
C ALA A 8 -5.64 18.52 2.52
N ALA A 9 -6.67 17.67 2.54
CA ALA A 9 -6.85 16.66 3.60
C ALA A 9 -5.75 15.59 3.56
N ALA A 10 -5.35 15.12 2.38
CA ALA A 10 -4.30 14.13 2.21
C ALA A 10 -2.92 14.70 2.62
N GLN A 11 -2.62 15.94 2.24
CA GLN A 11 -1.40 16.64 2.66
C GLN A 11 -1.37 16.86 4.18
N ALA A 12 -2.49 17.26 4.78
CA ALA A 12 -2.58 17.41 6.23
C ALA A 12 -2.35 16.09 6.96
N ALA A 13 -2.90 14.98 6.46
CA ALA A 13 -2.67 13.65 7.01
C ALA A 13 -1.20 13.22 6.90
N ALA A 14 -0.55 13.49 5.76
CA ALA A 14 0.88 13.23 5.57
C ALA A 14 1.74 14.07 6.53
N ALA A 15 1.44 15.35 6.71
CA ALA A 15 2.15 16.21 7.64
C ALA A 15 2.03 15.73 9.11
N LEU A 16 0.86 15.22 9.52
CA LEU A 16 0.68 14.61 10.84
C LEU A 16 1.56 13.36 11.01
N PHE A 17 1.65 12.53 9.96
CA PHE A 17 2.49 11.34 9.97
C PHE A 17 3.98 11.69 10.07
N GLU A 18 4.44 12.70 9.34
CA GLU A 18 5.82 13.20 9.39
C GLU A 18 6.19 13.77 10.77
N LYS A 19 5.23 14.40 11.45
CA LYS A 19 5.38 14.89 12.83
C LYS A 19 5.34 13.79 13.90
N GLY A 20 5.02 12.55 13.52
CA GLY A 20 4.86 11.43 14.46
C GLY A 20 3.51 11.43 15.19
N GLU A 21 2.56 12.26 14.78
CA GLU A 21 1.18 12.29 15.30
C GLU A 21 0.34 11.15 14.69
N LEU A 22 0.82 9.91 14.87
CA LEU A 22 0.37 8.72 14.13
C LEU A 22 -1.13 8.43 14.30
N ALA A 23 -1.69 8.61 15.50
CA ALA A 23 -3.12 8.38 15.73
C ALA A 23 -4.01 9.36 14.94
N GLN A 24 -3.60 10.63 14.86
CA GLN A 24 -4.32 11.63 14.10
C GLN A 24 -4.17 11.39 12.59
N ALA A 25 -2.94 11.07 12.14
CA ALA A 25 -2.69 10.71 10.75
C ALA A 25 -3.55 9.52 10.30
N LEU A 26 -3.61 8.47 11.13
CA LEU A 26 -4.43 7.28 10.90
C LEU A 26 -5.90 7.66 10.69
N ALA A 27 -6.48 8.41 11.63
CA ALA A 27 -7.88 8.83 11.55
C ALA A 27 -8.19 9.64 10.28
N ARG A 28 -7.25 10.51 9.84
CA ARG A 28 -7.43 11.29 8.62
C ARG A 28 -7.35 10.42 7.36
N PHE A 29 -6.38 9.52 7.27
CA PHE A 29 -6.29 8.60 6.12
C PHE A 29 -7.48 7.63 6.06
N GLU A 30 -7.97 7.12 7.20
CA GLU A 30 -9.16 6.26 7.26
C GLU A 30 -10.44 7.00 6.83
N SER A 31 -10.59 8.26 7.24
CA SER A 31 -11.69 9.12 6.79
C SER A 31 -11.67 9.31 5.28
N LEU A 32 -10.50 9.59 4.69
CA LEU A 32 -10.37 9.68 3.23
C LEU A 32 -10.65 8.36 2.52
N ALA A 33 -10.16 7.23 3.06
CA ALA A 33 -10.39 5.90 2.52
C ALA A 33 -11.88 5.47 2.53
N THR A 34 -12.70 6.07 3.41
CA THR A 34 -14.14 5.79 3.53
C THR A 34 -15.03 6.85 2.88
N SER A 35 -14.44 7.91 2.34
CA SER A 35 -15.16 8.99 1.65
C SER A 35 -15.68 8.58 0.26
N ASP A 36 -16.13 9.54 -0.54
CA ASP A 36 -16.64 9.35 -1.90
C ASP A 36 -15.57 9.56 -2.99
N ILE A 37 -14.28 9.62 -2.64
CA ILE A 37 -13.19 9.70 -3.64
C ILE A 37 -13.08 8.45 -4.51
N SER A 38 -12.28 8.53 -5.59
CA SER A 38 -12.09 7.43 -6.52
C SER A 38 -11.56 6.17 -5.83
N ALA A 39 -11.83 4.98 -6.38
CA ALA A 39 -11.32 3.73 -5.85
C ALA A 39 -9.78 3.69 -5.78
N ILE A 40 -9.11 4.32 -6.74
CA ILE A 40 -7.64 4.44 -6.76
C ILE A 40 -7.14 5.33 -5.62
N ASP A 41 -7.78 6.47 -5.39
CA ASP A 41 -7.38 7.34 -4.29
C ASP A 41 -7.70 6.70 -2.93
N LYS A 42 -8.82 5.98 -2.80
CA LYS A 42 -9.09 5.15 -1.61
C LYS A 42 -8.01 4.10 -1.38
N ALA A 43 -7.56 3.39 -2.41
CA ALA A 43 -6.48 2.41 -2.32
C ALA A 43 -5.18 3.05 -1.84
N ARG A 44 -4.82 4.22 -2.38
CA ARG A 44 -3.66 5.01 -1.89
C ARG A 44 -3.78 5.40 -0.43
N MET A 45 -4.97 5.83 0.01
CA MET A 45 -5.21 6.15 1.42
C MET A 45 -5.09 4.92 2.31
N LEU A 46 -5.60 3.76 1.87
CA LEU A 46 -5.45 2.49 2.59
C LEU A 46 -4.00 2.03 2.68
N ASN A 47 -3.18 2.27 1.64
CA ASN A 47 -1.74 2.03 1.69
C ASN A 47 -1.07 2.92 2.76
N ASN A 48 -1.46 4.19 2.86
CA ASN A 48 -0.97 5.08 3.93
C ASN A 48 -1.45 4.63 5.32
N VAL A 49 -2.72 4.21 5.45
CA VAL A 49 -3.25 3.59 6.68
C VAL A 49 -2.38 2.40 7.09
N ALA A 50 -2.02 1.51 6.16
CA ALA A 50 -1.17 0.36 6.45
C ALA A 50 0.20 0.77 6.99
N ILE A 51 0.84 1.77 6.38
CA ILE A 51 2.12 2.32 6.84
C ILE A 51 2.01 2.92 8.25
N VAL A 52 0.95 3.69 8.53
CA VAL A 52 0.74 4.29 9.86
C VAL A 52 0.49 3.22 10.92
N LEU A 53 -0.34 2.21 10.60
CA LEU A 53 -0.60 1.08 11.48
C LEU A 53 0.67 0.30 11.79
N ASP A 54 1.56 0.13 10.81
CA ASP A 54 2.84 -0.51 11.05
C ASP A 54 3.72 0.26 12.03
N ARG A 55 3.83 1.59 11.86
CA ARG A 55 4.57 2.45 12.79
C ARG A 55 3.98 2.44 14.20
N LEU A 56 2.70 2.16 14.33
CA LEU A 56 2.01 1.97 15.61
C LEU A 56 2.19 0.55 16.20
N GLY A 57 2.96 -0.33 15.54
CA GLY A 57 3.15 -1.72 15.96
C GLY A 57 1.97 -2.64 15.66
N ARG A 58 1.00 -2.18 14.87
CA ARG A 58 -0.25 -2.91 14.54
C ARG A 58 -0.13 -3.65 13.20
N ALA A 59 0.89 -4.48 13.07
CA ALA A 59 1.19 -5.21 11.83
C ALA A 59 0.01 -6.04 11.27
N PRO A 60 -0.80 -6.76 12.08
CA PRO A 60 -1.96 -7.48 11.56
C PRO A 60 -3.01 -6.56 10.93
N ASP A 61 -3.13 -5.33 11.42
CA ASP A 61 -4.09 -4.35 10.92
C ASP A 61 -3.58 -3.72 9.62
N ALA A 62 -2.26 -3.50 9.52
CA ALA A 62 -1.60 -3.05 8.30
C ALA A 62 -1.84 -4.03 7.14
N LEU A 63 -1.73 -5.35 7.39
CA LEU A 63 -2.04 -6.37 6.38
C LEU A 63 -3.49 -6.27 5.89
N ARG A 64 -4.45 -6.10 6.80
CA ARG A 64 -5.87 -5.93 6.41
C ARG A 64 -6.11 -4.65 5.61
N ALA A 65 -5.36 -3.58 5.90
CA ALA A 65 -5.43 -2.35 5.12
C ALA A 65 -4.90 -2.55 3.69
N TYR A 66 -3.78 -3.27 3.52
CA TYR A 66 -3.30 -3.66 2.19
C TYR A 66 -4.31 -4.54 1.44
N ASP A 67 -4.91 -5.54 2.09
CA ASP A 67 -5.92 -6.40 1.46
C ASP A 67 -7.12 -5.61 0.93
N ARG A 68 -7.57 -4.61 1.70
CA ARG A 68 -8.64 -3.69 1.26
C ARG A 68 -8.20 -2.82 0.08
N ALA A 69 -6.95 -2.36 0.07
CA ALA A 69 -6.41 -1.57 -1.04
C ALA A 69 -6.31 -2.40 -2.33
N ILE A 70 -5.83 -3.64 -2.22
CA ILE A 70 -5.76 -4.62 -3.32
C ILE A 70 -7.16 -4.88 -3.90
N ALA A 71 -8.18 -5.06 -3.05
CA ALA A 71 -9.56 -5.28 -3.51
C ALA A 71 -10.13 -4.13 -4.35
N LEU A 72 -9.65 -2.89 -4.13
CA LEU A 72 -10.05 -1.72 -4.93
C LEU A 72 -9.27 -1.59 -6.24
N GLU A 73 -7.99 -1.98 -6.24
CA GLU A 73 -7.12 -1.91 -7.42
C GLU A 73 -7.31 -3.08 -8.38
N TRP A 74 -7.68 -4.26 -7.86
CA TRP A 74 -7.75 -5.49 -8.62
C TRP A 74 -8.66 -5.41 -9.86
N PRO A 75 -9.90 -4.90 -9.78
CA PRO A 75 -10.77 -4.77 -10.95
C PRO A 75 -10.24 -3.77 -12.00
N LEU A 76 -9.26 -2.95 -11.62
CA LEU A 76 -8.67 -1.90 -12.44
C LEU A 76 -7.31 -2.33 -13.02
N SER A 77 -6.95 -3.61 -12.91
CA SER A 77 -5.69 -4.15 -13.42
C SER A 77 -4.48 -3.37 -12.90
N ARG A 78 -4.45 -3.12 -11.59
CA ARG A 78 -3.33 -2.45 -10.91
C ARG A 78 -2.76 -3.34 -9.81
N GLY A 79 -1.46 -3.23 -9.61
CA GLY A 79 -0.70 -4.04 -8.65
C GLY A 79 0.10 -3.22 -7.64
N GLU A 80 -0.13 -1.91 -7.53
CA GLU A 80 0.66 -1.04 -6.63
C GLU A 80 0.49 -1.47 -5.17
N SER A 81 -0.76 -1.72 -4.75
CA SER A 81 -1.06 -2.16 -3.40
C SER A 81 -0.51 -3.57 -3.10
N ILE A 82 -0.46 -4.46 -4.10
CA ILE A 82 0.16 -5.79 -3.97
C ILE A 82 1.67 -5.64 -3.79
N GLU A 83 2.32 -4.80 -4.60
CA GLU A 83 3.76 -4.53 -4.48
C GLU A 83 4.10 -3.96 -3.10
N ARG A 84 3.30 -2.99 -2.61
CA ARG A 84 3.49 -2.42 -1.27
C ARG A 84 3.33 -3.45 -0.16
N LYS A 85 2.36 -4.36 -0.26
CA LYS A 85 2.20 -5.48 0.68
C LYS A 85 3.41 -6.42 0.64
N ALA A 86 3.95 -6.71 -0.54
CA ALA A 86 5.13 -7.56 -0.70
C ALA A 86 6.37 -6.94 -0.03
N VAL A 87 6.58 -5.62 -0.21
CA VAL A 87 7.64 -4.88 0.50
C VAL A 87 7.46 -4.99 2.01
N PHE A 88 6.25 -4.73 2.51
CA PHE A 88 5.94 -4.81 3.93
C PHE A 88 6.25 -6.20 4.51
N LEU A 89 5.83 -7.28 3.83
CA LEU A 89 6.09 -8.65 4.29
C LEU A 89 7.58 -8.97 4.34
N ALA A 90 8.35 -8.56 3.33
CA ALA A 90 9.79 -8.72 3.30
C ALA A 90 10.47 -7.99 4.48
N ASP A 91 10.03 -6.76 4.79
CA ASP A 91 10.56 -5.97 5.91
C ASP A 91 10.21 -6.58 7.28
N LYS A 92 9.12 -7.35 7.38
CA LYS A 92 8.78 -8.15 8.57
C LYS A 92 9.49 -9.50 8.64
N GLY A 93 10.36 -9.81 7.68
CA GLY A 93 11.10 -11.06 7.61
C GLY A 93 10.32 -12.22 6.97
N ASP A 94 9.09 -11.97 6.49
CA ASP A 94 8.32 -12.96 5.74
C ASP A 94 8.67 -12.90 4.25
N ALA A 95 9.89 -13.31 3.94
CA ALA A 95 10.40 -13.35 2.57
C ALA A 95 9.59 -14.32 1.68
N VAL A 96 9.05 -15.39 2.26
CA VAL A 96 8.26 -16.39 1.53
C VAL A 96 6.96 -15.78 1.03
N ALA A 97 6.19 -15.11 1.90
CA ALA A 97 4.96 -14.47 1.47
C ALA A 97 5.21 -13.30 0.48
N ALA A 98 6.29 -12.54 0.68
CA ALA A 98 6.70 -11.51 -0.26
C ALA A 98 7.04 -12.07 -1.66
N LEU A 99 7.77 -13.19 -1.72
CA LEU A 99 8.11 -13.87 -2.97
C LEU A 99 6.86 -14.30 -3.75
N VAL A 100 5.88 -14.90 -3.07
CA VAL A 100 4.61 -15.31 -3.70
C VAL A 100 3.93 -14.13 -4.38
N LEU A 101 3.89 -12.96 -3.73
CA LEU A 101 3.27 -11.76 -4.33
C LEU A 101 4.04 -11.22 -5.53
N TYR A 102 5.37 -11.20 -5.49
CA TYR A 102 6.17 -10.75 -6.63
C TYR A 102 6.11 -11.71 -7.82
N GLU A 103 6.12 -13.03 -7.55
CA GLU A 103 5.99 -14.07 -8.58
C GLU A 103 4.60 -14.05 -9.22
N ASP A 104 3.56 -13.69 -8.48
CA ASP A 104 2.25 -13.44 -9.03
C ASP A 104 2.23 -12.17 -9.90
N LEU A 105 2.77 -11.05 -9.39
CA LEU A 105 2.81 -9.76 -10.07
C LEU A 105 3.54 -9.80 -11.42
N VAL A 106 4.65 -10.53 -11.53
CA VAL A 106 5.44 -10.60 -12.78
C VAL A 106 4.66 -11.27 -13.92
N THR A 107 3.69 -12.13 -13.59
CA THR A 107 2.84 -12.81 -14.59
C THR A 107 1.64 -11.99 -15.04
N ARG A 108 1.37 -10.84 -14.39
CA ARG A 108 0.20 -10.02 -14.71
C ARG A 108 0.36 -9.39 -16.09
N SER A 109 -0.68 -9.52 -16.92
CA SER A 109 -0.69 -8.95 -18.27
C SER A 109 -0.62 -7.42 -18.28
N TYR A 110 -1.06 -6.78 -17.20
CA TYR A 110 -1.00 -5.33 -17.03
C TYR A 110 0.34 -4.83 -16.44
N ALA A 111 1.23 -5.72 -16.00
CA ALA A 111 2.55 -5.31 -15.55
C ALA A 111 3.38 -4.83 -16.74
N THR A 112 3.92 -3.62 -16.65
CA THR A 112 4.84 -3.10 -17.67
C THR A 112 6.17 -3.87 -17.62
N GLU A 113 6.98 -3.77 -18.68
CA GLU A 113 8.31 -4.39 -18.66
C GLU A 113 9.22 -3.80 -17.58
N ASP A 114 9.04 -2.51 -17.24
CA ASP A 114 9.74 -1.89 -16.10
C ASP A 114 9.28 -2.48 -14.76
N ASP A 115 7.96 -2.67 -14.58
CA ASP A 115 7.43 -3.34 -13.38
C ASP A 115 7.98 -4.75 -13.25
N LYS A 116 7.96 -5.55 -14.32
CA LYS A 116 8.49 -6.92 -14.33
C LYS A 116 9.97 -6.95 -13.97
N HIS A 117 10.77 -6.05 -14.55
CA HIS A 117 12.19 -5.93 -14.22
C HIS A 117 12.40 -5.63 -12.73
N ARG A 118 11.64 -4.66 -12.18
CA ARG A 118 11.66 -4.31 -10.76
C ARG A 118 11.26 -5.48 -9.86
N TYR A 119 10.20 -6.22 -10.20
CA TYR A 119 9.77 -7.41 -9.44
C TYR A 119 10.81 -8.53 -9.50
N GLN A 120 11.41 -8.79 -10.65
CA GLN A 120 12.46 -9.80 -10.80
C GLN A 120 13.69 -9.48 -9.95
N ALA A 121 14.09 -8.20 -9.89
CA ALA A 121 15.17 -7.76 -9.00
C ALA A 121 14.84 -8.00 -7.53
N ARG A 122 13.59 -7.73 -7.10
CA ARG A 122 13.12 -8.03 -5.73
C ARG A 122 13.13 -9.54 -5.45
N ILE A 123 12.65 -10.38 -6.38
CA ILE A 123 12.65 -11.84 -6.26
C ILE A 123 14.09 -12.36 -6.10
N ALA A 124 15.02 -11.90 -6.95
CA ALA A 124 16.42 -12.32 -6.89
C ALA A 124 17.06 -11.95 -5.54
N ALA A 125 16.81 -10.74 -5.04
CA ALA A 125 17.33 -10.29 -3.75
C ALA A 125 16.76 -11.09 -2.57
N LEU A 126 15.47 -11.46 -2.60
CA LEU A 126 14.85 -12.25 -1.54
C LEU A 126 15.31 -13.71 -1.52
N LYS A 127 15.65 -14.30 -2.67
CA LYS A 127 16.16 -15.67 -2.78
C LYS A 127 17.61 -15.84 -2.29
N GLN A 128 18.34 -14.73 -2.09
CA GLN A 128 19.73 -14.72 -1.63
C GLN A 128 19.89 -14.50 -0.12
N ARG A 129 18.78 -14.28 0.60
CA ARG A 129 18.75 -14.09 2.06
C ARG A 129 18.49 -15.42 2.77
#